data_AF-A0A4U9HDJ3-F1
#
_entry.id   AF-A0A4U9HDJ3-F1
#
_cell.length_a   1.000
_cell.length_b   1.000
_cell.length_c   1.000
_cell.angle_alpha   90.00
_cell.angle_beta   90.00
_cell.angle_gamma   90.00
#
_symmetry.space_group_name_H-M   'P 1'
#
loop_
_entity.id
_entity.type
_entity.pdbx_description
1 polymer ?
#
loop_
_entity_poly.entity_id
_entity_poly.type
_entity_poly.pdbx_seq_one_letter_code
_entity_poly.pdbx_strand_id
1 'polypeptide(L)'
;MLDIALDLFSRQGIARTSLNAIAKEAGVTPAMLHYYFNSREQLLDAMIEERFLPLRSAIGALFSAHPGRSGNRPDVNGEKAGRSGRRTPLVRAAVDAGSDRGDAGAADASAGPVW
;
A
#
# COMPACT_ATOMS: atom_id res chain seq x y z
N MET A 1 5.36 -3.97 14.40
CA MET A 1 5.90 -2.87 13.57
C MET A 1 4.80 -2.02 12.97
N LEU A 2 3.89 -2.61 12.16
CA LEU A 2 2.83 -1.85 11.49
C LEU A 2 1.89 -1.13 12.45
N ASP A 3 1.50 -1.76 13.57
CA ASP A 3 0.60 -1.11 14.54
C ASP A 3 1.25 0.10 15.22
N ILE A 4 2.55 0.01 15.53
CA ILE A 4 3.34 1.11 16.11
C ILE A 4 3.50 2.25 15.11
N ALA A 5 3.78 1.91 13.84
CA ALA A 5 3.88 2.89 12.78
C ALA A 5 2.54 3.60 12.54
N LEU A 6 1.43 2.84 12.52
CA LEU A 6 0.08 3.37 12.37
C LEU A 6 -0.26 4.33 13.52
N ASP A 7 0.04 3.95 14.76
CA ASP A 7 -0.21 4.80 15.92
C ASP A 7 0.61 6.11 15.87
N LEU A 8 1.90 6.04 15.51
CA LEU A 8 2.71 7.24 15.29
C LEU A 8 2.15 8.11 14.15
N PHE A 9 1.74 7.50 13.03
CA PHE A 9 1.12 8.22 11.94
C PHE A 9 -0.19 8.90 12.36
N SER A 10 -1.01 8.26 13.18
CA SER A 10 -2.23 8.84 13.73
C SER A 10 -1.96 10.00 14.69
N ARG A 11 -0.92 9.91 15.53
CA ARG A 11 -0.59 10.93 16.53
C ARG A 11 0.01 12.20 15.92
N GLN A 12 0.92 12.06 14.96
CA GLN A 12 1.74 13.18 14.47
C GLN A 12 1.79 13.31 12.95
N GLY A 13 1.12 12.44 12.19
CA GLY A 13 1.09 12.47 10.74
C GLY A 13 2.28 11.75 10.09
N ILE A 14 2.04 11.26 8.87
CA ILE A 14 3.01 10.48 8.08
C ILE A 14 4.25 11.31 7.72
N ALA A 15 4.07 12.58 7.34
CA ALA A 15 5.16 13.46 6.91
C ALA A 15 6.22 13.70 8.01
N ARG A 16 5.82 13.69 9.28
CA ARG A 16 6.69 13.94 10.43
C ARG A 16 7.24 12.67 11.08
N THR A 17 6.84 11.50 10.59
CA THR A 17 7.23 10.21 11.17
C THR A 17 8.29 9.56 10.32
N SER A 18 9.50 9.39 10.87
CA SER A 18 10.61 8.71 10.22
C SER A 18 10.68 7.24 10.62
N LEU A 19 11.37 6.43 9.80
CA LEU A 19 11.71 5.05 10.13
C LEU A 19 12.46 4.96 11.47
N ASN A 20 13.40 5.87 11.73
CA ASN A 20 14.12 5.91 13.01
C ASN A 20 13.19 6.16 14.22
N ALA A 21 12.18 7.03 14.08
CA ALA A 21 11.21 7.25 15.15
C ALA A 21 10.39 5.98 15.45
N ILE A 22 10.02 5.24 14.40
CA ILE A 22 9.30 3.96 14.52
C ILE A 22 10.20 2.90 15.18
N ALA A 23 11.46 2.79 14.76
CA ALA A 23 12.41 1.85 15.36
C ALA A 23 12.60 2.12 16.86
N LYS A 24 12.72 3.40 17.23
CA LYS A 24 12.82 3.83 18.63
C LYS A 24 11.58 3.44 19.44
N GLU A 25 10.38 3.76 18.95
CA GLU A 25 9.12 3.42 19.63
C GLU A 25 8.92 1.90 19.75
N ALA A 26 9.38 1.14 18.75
CA ALA A 26 9.31 -0.31 18.74
C ALA A 26 10.43 -1.02 19.53
N GLY A 27 11.38 -0.30 20.10
CA GLY A 27 12.48 -0.89 20.86
C GLY A 27 13.44 -1.75 20.02
N VAL A 28 13.57 -1.47 18.72
CA VAL A 28 14.47 -2.19 17.82
C VAL A 28 15.58 -1.29 17.28
N THR A 29 16.62 -1.90 16.73
CA THR A 29 17.66 -1.13 16.04
C THR A 29 17.14 -0.59 14.69
N PRO A 30 17.61 0.58 14.24
CA PRO A 30 17.29 1.09 12.90
C PRO A 30 17.64 0.09 11.78
N ALA A 31 18.72 -0.67 11.93
CA ALA A 31 19.14 -1.69 10.97
C ALA A 31 18.06 -2.80 10.80
N MET A 32 17.44 -3.23 11.90
CA MET A 32 16.33 -4.20 11.89
C MET A 32 15.14 -3.65 11.12
N LEU A 33 14.82 -2.37 11.32
CA LEU A 33 13.70 -1.75 10.64
C LEU A 33 13.98 -1.57 9.14
N HIS A 34 15.19 -1.15 8.78
CA HIS A 34 15.62 -1.04 7.38
C HIS A 34 15.66 -2.39 6.66
N TYR A 35 15.99 -3.47 7.38
CA TYR A 35 15.93 -4.84 6.85
C TYR A 35 14.51 -5.24 6.44
N TYR A 36 13.49 -4.85 7.22
CA TYR A 36 12.09 -5.13 6.87
C TYR A 36 11.51 -4.13 5.88
N PHE A 37 11.88 -2.86 6.02
CA PHE A 37 11.33 -1.74 5.25
C PHE A 37 12.49 -0.84 4.79
N ASN A 38 12.91 -1.05 3.54
CA ASN A 38 13.99 -0.29 2.91
C ASN A 38 13.66 1.21 2.79
N SER A 39 12.37 1.55 2.73
CA SER A 39 11.88 2.93 2.69
C SER A 39 10.58 3.11 3.48
N ARG A 40 10.22 4.36 3.76
CA ARG A 40 8.92 4.69 4.37
C ARG A 40 7.78 4.35 3.42
N GLU A 41 7.99 4.49 2.12
CA GLU A 41 7.02 4.16 1.09
C GLU A 41 6.73 2.66 1.10
N GLN A 42 7.76 1.81 1.20
CA GLN A 42 7.57 0.36 1.34
C GLN A 42 6.81 -0.02 2.63
N LEU A 43 7.05 0.69 3.73
CA LEU A 43 6.28 0.51 4.96
C LEU A 43 4.81 0.89 4.79
N LEU A 44 4.52 1.96 4.04
CA LEU A 44 3.16 2.39 3.74
C LEU A 44 2.44 1.39 2.84
N ASP A 45 3.12 0.86 1.82
CA ASP A 45 2.60 -0.17 0.94
C ASP A 45 2.20 -1.42 1.73
N ALA A 46 3.09 -1.91 2.61
CA ALA A 46 2.78 -3.04 3.50
C ALA A 46 1.59 -2.74 4.42
N MET A 47 1.45 -1.52 4.92
CA MET A 47 0.32 -1.10 5.73
C MET A 47 -1.00 -1.13 4.95
N ILE A 48 -0.98 -0.65 3.71
CA ILE A 48 -2.16 -0.70 2.83
C ILE A 48 -2.55 -2.15 2.59
N GLU A 49 -1.59 -3.01 2.24
CA GLU A 49 -1.84 -4.41 1.93
C GLU A 49 -2.34 -5.22 3.13
N GLU A 50 -1.70 -5.07 4.30
CA GLU A 50 -2.01 -5.88 5.47
C GLU A 50 -3.16 -5.34 6.32
N ARG A 51 -3.40 -4.02 6.31
CA ARG A 51 -4.38 -3.39 7.21
C ARG A 51 -5.56 -2.80 6.46
N PHE A 52 -5.31 -2.10 5.36
CA PHE A 52 -6.37 -1.40 4.64
C PHE A 52 -7.15 -2.31 3.69
N LEU A 53 -6.48 -3.17 2.90
CA LEU A 53 -7.16 -4.06 1.96
C LEU A 53 -8.08 -5.09 2.63
N PRO A 54 -7.72 -5.72 3.77
CA PRO A 54 -8.64 -6.62 4.46
C PRO A 54 -9.84 -5.87 5.04
N LEU A 55 -9.60 -4.69 5.61
CA LEU A 55 -10.66 -3.83 6.14
C LEU A 55 -11.66 -3.40 5.05
N ARG A 56 -11.16 -2.94 3.89
CA ARG A 56 -12.02 -2.56 2.75
C ARG A 56 -12.89 -3.74 2.29
N SER A 57 -12.31 -4.95 2.28
CA SER A 57 -12.98 -6.17 1.85
C SER A 57 -14.09 -6.55 2.82
N ALA A 58 -13.79 -6.50 4.13
CA ALA A 58 -14.77 -6.76 5.18
C ALA A 58 -15.95 -5.78 5.11
N ILE A 59 -15.68 -4.48 4.94
CA ILE A 59 -16.72 -3.45 4.78
C ILE A 59 -17.57 -3.74 3.52
N GLY A 60 -16.93 -4.02 2.37
CA GLY A 60 -17.62 -4.37 1.14
C GLY A 60 -18.50 -5.62 1.25
N ALA A 61 -18.05 -6.62 2.00
CA ALA A 61 -18.82 -7.82 2.30
C ALA A 61 -20.07 -7.51 3.14
N LEU A 62 -19.97 -6.64 4.14
CA LEU A 62 -21.12 -6.19 4.94
C LEU A 62 -22.19 -5.49 4.10
N PHE A 63 -21.77 -4.61 3.20
CA PHE A 63 -22.67 -3.94 2.25
C PHE A 63 -23.31 -4.93 1.27
N SER A 64 -22.54 -5.90 0.77
CA SER A 64 -23.04 -6.92 -0.16
C SER A 64 -24.00 -7.90 0.53
N ALA A 65 -23.81 -8.17 1.83
CA ALA A 65 -24.69 -9.01 2.64
C ALA A 65 -26.02 -8.31 2.99
N HIS A 66 -26.09 -6.98 2.87
CA HIS A 66 -27.30 -6.19 3.07
C HIS A 66 -27.70 -5.40 1.81
N PRO A 67 -28.01 -6.07 0.68
CA PRO A 67 -28.25 -5.41 -0.61
C PRO A 67 -29.56 -4.59 -0.66
N GLY A 68 -30.26 -4.36 0.44
CA GLY A 68 -31.54 -3.66 0.42
C GLY A 68 -32.09 -3.30 1.80
N ARG A 69 -31.72 -2.13 2.31
CA ARG A 69 -32.63 -1.30 3.11
C ARG A 69 -33.00 0.00 2.38
N SER A 70 -32.87 -0.02 1.06
CA SER A 70 -33.46 0.95 0.15
C SER A 70 -34.47 0.22 -0.74
N GLY A 71 -35.76 0.45 -0.48
CA GLY A 71 -36.84 0.26 -1.45
C GLY A 71 -37.50 -1.11 -1.54
N ASN A 72 -38.29 -1.51 -0.53
CA ASN A 72 -39.48 -2.31 -0.79
C ASN A 72 -40.49 -1.42 -1.54
N ARG A 73 -40.36 -1.32 -2.87
CA ARG A 73 -41.42 -0.81 -3.73
C ARG A 73 -42.09 -2.04 -4.33
N PRO A 74 -43.35 -2.36 -3.97
CA PRO A 74 -44.06 -3.43 -4.65
C PRO A 74 -44.16 -3.12 -6.14
N ASP A 75 -43.79 -4.13 -6.90
CA ASP A 75 -44.07 -4.44 -8.29
C ASP A 75 -45.20 -3.62 -8.95
N VAL A 76 -44.83 -2.85 -9.98
CA VAL A 76 -45.75 -2.47 -11.06
C VAL A 76 -45.04 -2.60 -12.41
N ASN A 77 -45.20 -3.80 -13.01
CA ASN A 77 -45.19 -4.13 -14.44
C ASN A 77 -44.00 -3.77 -15.36
N GLY A 78 -43.56 -4.77 -16.14
CA GLY A 78 -43.34 -4.58 -17.58
C GLY A 78 -41.92 -4.79 -18.11
N GLU A 79 -41.57 -6.03 -18.45
CA GLU A 79 -41.24 -6.39 -19.83
C GLU A 79 -40.09 -5.61 -20.57
N LYS A 80 -38.88 -6.20 -20.68
CA LYS A 80 -38.26 -6.74 -21.94
C LYS A 80 -36.75 -6.98 -21.82
N ALA A 81 -36.42 -8.26 -21.97
CA ALA A 81 -35.33 -8.86 -22.74
C ALA A 81 -34.17 -7.99 -23.29
N GLY A 82 -32.94 -8.42 -22.99
CA GLY A 82 -32.03 -8.85 -24.06
C GLY A 82 -30.66 -8.16 -24.15
N ARG A 83 -29.64 -9.01 -24.35
CA ARG A 83 -28.28 -8.77 -24.89
C ARG A 83 -27.19 -8.52 -23.83
N SER A 84 -26.43 -9.53 -23.42
CA SER A 84 -25.28 -10.16 -24.11
C SER A 84 -24.12 -9.21 -24.36
N GLY A 85 -22.98 -9.44 -23.70
CA GLY A 85 -21.75 -8.71 -24.02
C GLY A 85 -20.62 -8.78 -22.98
N ARG A 86 -20.01 -9.96 -22.83
CA ARG A 86 -18.58 -10.21 -22.52
C ARG A 86 -17.89 -9.40 -21.40
N ARG A 87 -17.64 -10.11 -20.29
CA ARG A 87 -16.58 -9.84 -19.33
C ARG A 87 -15.20 -10.12 -19.94
N THR A 88 -14.26 -9.21 -19.77
CA THR A 88 -12.81 -9.52 -19.81
C THR A 88 -12.12 -8.77 -18.68
N PRO A 89 -11.52 -9.46 -17.69
CA PRO A 89 -10.58 -8.85 -16.77
C PRO A 89 -9.16 -9.01 -17.32
N LEU A 90 -8.41 -7.92 -17.42
CA LEU A 90 -6.95 -7.98 -17.54
C LEU A 90 -6.33 -7.02 -16.54
N VAL A 91 -6.33 -7.48 -15.28
CA VAL A 91 -5.22 -7.23 -14.36
C VAL A 91 -3.98 -7.81 -15.03
N ARG A 92 -3.01 -6.96 -15.39
CA ARG A 92 -1.53 -7.19 -15.38
C ARG A 92 -0.81 -6.28 -16.37
N ALA A 93 -0.51 -5.05 -15.94
CA ALA A 93 0.47 -4.19 -16.61
C ALA A 93 0.92 -3.05 -15.66
N ALA A 94 1.64 -3.38 -14.59
CA ALA A 94 2.36 -2.37 -13.79
C ALA A 94 3.41 -3.02 -12.86
N VAL A 95 4.29 -3.89 -13.38
CA VAL A 95 5.42 -4.46 -12.61
C VAL A 95 6.79 -4.18 -13.24
N ASP A 96 6.88 -3.54 -14.41
CA ASP A 96 8.17 -3.36 -15.13
C ASP A 96 8.67 -1.91 -15.24
N ALA A 97 8.39 -1.04 -14.26
CA ALA A 97 8.96 0.32 -14.24
C ALA A 97 9.70 0.59 -12.93
N GLY A 98 10.79 -0.15 -12.71
CA GLY A 98 11.60 -0.04 -11.51
C GLY A 98 12.99 -0.65 -11.67
N SER A 99 13.71 -0.35 -12.75
CA SER A 99 15.13 -0.64 -12.85
C SER A 99 15.79 0.24 -13.90
N ASP A 100 16.10 1.49 -13.53
CA ASP A 100 17.17 2.25 -14.19
C ASP A 100 17.77 3.24 -13.20
N ARG A 101 18.81 2.80 -12.49
CA ARG A 101 19.71 3.64 -11.70
C ARG A 101 21.10 2.99 -11.68
N GLY A 102 21.97 3.52 -12.55
CA GLY A 102 23.38 3.21 -12.76
C GLY A 102 23.69 3.70 -14.18
N ASP A 103 24.61 4.59 -14.50
CA ASP A 103 25.78 5.11 -13.83
C ASP A 103 26.05 6.49 -14.44
N ALA A 104 26.38 7.49 -13.61
CA ALA A 104 27.14 8.66 -14.07
C ALA A 104 27.67 9.44 -12.86
N GLY A 105 28.98 9.40 -12.67
CA GLY A 105 29.71 10.44 -11.95
C GLY A 105 30.50 9.99 -10.73
N ALA A 106 31.66 9.37 -10.95
CA ALA A 106 32.79 9.55 -10.04
C ALA A 106 34.04 9.76 -10.88
N ALA A 107 34.44 11.03 -10.94
CA ALA A 107 35.64 11.51 -11.58
C ALA A 107 36.90 10.97 -10.87
N ASP A 108 37.89 10.74 -11.72
CA ASP A 108 39.34 10.81 -11.50
C ASP A 108 39.79 11.82 -10.41
N ALA A 109 40.67 11.39 -9.51
CA ALA A 109 41.92 12.09 -9.14
C ALA A 109 42.65 11.43 -7.95
N SER A 110 43.79 10.80 -8.27
CA SER A 110 45.11 10.91 -7.62
C SER A 110 45.28 11.03 -6.08
N ALA A 111 45.92 10.01 -5.48
CA ALA A 111 47.02 10.05 -4.49
C ALA A 111 47.13 8.66 -3.82
N GLY A 112 48.06 7.77 -4.18
CA GLY A 112 49.45 7.75 -3.69
C GLY A 112 49.58 6.80 -2.48
N PRO A 113 50.49 5.79 -2.47
CA PRO A 113 50.51 4.77 -1.41
C PRO A 113 51.30 5.22 -0.17
N VAL A 114 50.77 4.88 1.01
CA VAL A 114 51.54 4.78 2.25
C VAL A 114 51.75 3.30 2.55
N TRP A 115 53.02 2.95 2.75
CA TRP A 115 53.58 1.63 3.02
C TRP A 115 52.98 0.95 4.25
#